data_AF-A0A8C2X7D1-F1
#
_entry.id   AF-A0A8C2X7D1-F1
#
_cell.length_a   1.000
_cell.length_b   1.000
_cell.length_c   1.000
_cell.angle_alpha   90.00
_cell.angle_beta   90.00
_cell.angle_gamma   90.00
#
_symmetry.space_group_name_H-M   'P 1'
#
loop_
_entity.id
_entity.type
_entity.pdbx_description
1 polymer ?
#
loop_
_entity_poly.entity_id
_entity_poly.type
_entity_poly.pdbx_seq_one_letter_code
_entity_poly.pdbx_strand_id
1 'polypeptide(L)'
;LALFYRRLSLRFGDLEDLRGLVIRLQMSNTFYEAAGQNWFTLDSVHIHYNWTQEATFNASEVYAPATSSYHCQHVSSLHKYDTLLVPSSHTDTSANWHITFTDFQIQAFNVQSDKFASASDCATFLTPAILMGLVTSLILLLVLAYALHMVVHLKHIDRYEEHKATVYFPRSPEAELPDKNSL
;
A
#
# COMPACT_ATOMS: atom_id res chain seq x y z
N LEU A 1 15.56 24.93 17.42
CA LEU A 1 15.61 24.15 16.17
C LEU A 1 15.36 25.10 15.01
N ALA A 2 16.31 25.25 14.09
CA ALA A 2 16.06 26.01 12.86
C ALA A 2 15.22 25.13 11.93
N LEU A 3 13.91 25.41 11.84
CA LEU A 3 13.05 24.83 10.81
C LEU A 3 13.52 25.40 9.45
N PHE A 4 14.27 24.62 8.68
CA PHE A 4 14.59 24.99 7.31
C PHE A 4 13.36 24.75 6.46
N TYR A 5 12.68 25.82 6.10
CA TYR A 5 11.58 25.79 5.13
C TYR A 5 12.09 26.11 3.72
N ARG A 6 11.57 25.40 2.72
CA ARG A 6 11.75 25.66 1.29
C ARG A 6 10.38 25.99 0.71
N ARG A 7 10.36 26.86 -0.29
CA ARG A 7 9.11 27.27 -0.95
C ARG A 7 9.29 27.24 -2.45
N LEU A 8 8.38 26.56 -3.13
CA LEU A 8 8.24 26.59 -4.59
C LEU A 8 7.01 27.43 -4.94
N SER A 9 7.14 28.36 -5.87
CA SER A 9 6.04 29.22 -6.31
C SER A 9 5.92 29.13 -7.83
N LEU A 10 4.83 28.55 -8.29
CA LEU A 10 4.46 28.41 -9.70
C LEU A 10 3.49 29.55 -10.03
N ARG A 11 3.90 30.45 -10.92
CA ARG A 11 3.07 31.60 -11.34
C ARG A 11 2.53 31.32 -12.74
N PHE A 12 1.21 31.24 -12.86
CA PHE A 12 0.54 30.93 -14.12
C PHE A 12 -0.01 32.19 -14.81
N GLY A 13 -0.12 33.32 -14.10
CA GLY A 13 -0.69 34.54 -14.65
C GLY A 13 -2.21 34.50 -14.63
N ASP A 14 -2.85 35.03 -15.66
CA ASP A 14 -4.31 35.05 -15.78
C ASP A 14 -4.80 33.84 -16.58
N LEU A 15 -5.76 33.10 -16.02
CA LEU A 15 -6.38 31.90 -16.60
C LEU A 15 -7.89 32.11 -16.62
N GLU A 16 -8.45 32.42 -17.79
CA GLU A 16 -9.88 32.65 -17.98
C GLU A 16 -10.44 33.67 -16.95
N ASP A 17 -11.29 33.22 -16.03
CA ASP A 17 -11.91 34.04 -14.98
C ASP A 17 -11.03 34.23 -13.73
N LEU A 18 -9.91 33.50 -13.63
CA LEU A 18 -8.98 33.51 -12.51
C LEU A 18 -7.78 34.39 -12.84
N ARG A 19 -7.66 35.54 -12.17
CA ARG A 19 -6.52 36.45 -12.37
C ARG A 19 -5.39 36.17 -11.40
N GLY A 20 -4.14 36.29 -11.85
CA GLY A 20 -2.96 36.17 -11.02
C GLY A 20 -2.87 34.84 -10.25
N LEU A 21 -3.15 33.71 -10.90
CA LEU A 21 -3.05 32.38 -10.29
C LEU A 21 -1.60 32.06 -9.94
N VAL A 22 -1.36 31.78 -8.66
CA VAL A 22 -0.08 31.33 -8.13
C VAL A 22 -0.29 30.13 -7.21
N ILE A 23 0.33 29.01 -7.54
CA ILE A 23 0.36 27.82 -6.69
C ILE A 23 1.70 27.81 -5.94
N ARG A 24 1.63 27.73 -4.62
CA ARG A 24 2.79 27.78 -3.74
C ARG A 24 2.82 26.55 -2.86
N LEU A 25 3.92 25.81 -2.93
CA LEU A 25 4.18 24.63 -2.14
C LEU A 25 5.18 25.00 -1.05
N GLN A 26 4.82 24.75 0.21
CA GLN A 26 5.68 25.00 1.37
C GLN A 26 6.12 23.67 1.96
N MET A 27 7.43 23.51 2.08
CA MET A 27 8.05 22.27 2.56
C MET A 27 8.97 22.56 3.72
N SER A 28 9.01 21.66 4.69
CA SER A 28 9.94 21.72 5.82
C SER A 28 10.85 20.49 5.86
N ASN A 29 11.90 20.57 6.65
CA ASN A 29 12.83 19.48 6.88
C ASN A 29 13.01 19.27 8.39
N THR A 30 12.75 18.06 8.86
CA THR A 30 12.76 17.67 10.26
C THR A 30 13.61 16.41 10.46
N PHE A 31 14.45 16.43 11.49
CA PHE A 31 15.21 15.25 11.88
C PHE A 31 14.35 14.36 12.78
N TYR A 32 14.10 13.13 12.35
CA TYR A 32 13.37 12.14 13.15
C TYR A 32 14.36 11.22 13.84
N GLU A 33 14.49 11.34 15.16
CA GLU A 33 15.43 10.53 15.96
C GLU A 33 15.16 9.02 15.81
N ALA A 34 13.89 8.60 15.78
CA ALA A 34 13.51 7.20 15.61
C ALA A 34 13.96 6.60 14.26
N ALA A 35 14.07 7.43 13.22
CA ALA A 35 14.54 7.01 11.90
C ALA A 35 16.03 7.29 11.68
N GLY A 36 16.69 8.03 12.58
CA GLY A 36 18.09 8.43 12.45
C GLY A 36 18.41 9.29 11.21
N GLN A 37 17.40 9.92 10.60
CA GLN A 37 17.58 10.68 9.37
C GLN A 37 16.63 11.88 9.27
N ASN A 38 16.99 12.81 8.38
CA ASN A 38 16.17 13.96 8.00
C ASN A 38 15.07 13.54 7.03
N TRP A 39 13.85 13.99 7.27
CA TRP A 39 12.71 13.82 6.38
C TRP A 39 12.19 15.20 5.97
N PHE A 40 11.80 15.31 4.71
CA PHE A 40 11.08 16.49 4.25
C PHE A 40 9.60 16.18 4.14
N THR A 41 8.80 17.18 4.46
CA THR A 41 7.33 17.14 4.40
C THR A 41 6.85 18.31 3.55
N LEU A 42 5.81 18.09 2.74
CA LEU A 42 5.06 19.17 2.12
C LEU A 42 4.00 19.61 3.14
N ASP A 43 4.27 20.69 3.87
CA ASP A 43 3.41 21.10 4.98
C ASP A 43 2.07 21.63 4.45
N SER A 44 2.12 22.48 3.43
CA SER A 44 0.93 23.14 2.89
C SER A 44 1.07 23.52 1.42
N VAL A 45 -0.07 23.53 0.73
CA VAL A 45 -0.23 24.06 -0.62
C VAL A 45 -1.16 25.26 -0.56
N HIS A 46 -0.68 26.40 -1.05
CA HIS A 46 -1.40 27.66 -1.10
C HIS A 46 -1.73 27.99 -2.56
N ILE A 47 -2.99 28.28 -2.85
CA ILE A 47 -3.44 28.78 -4.13
C ILE A 47 -3.81 30.25 -3.93
N HIS A 48 -3.02 31.15 -4.49
CA HIS A 48 -3.39 32.56 -4.57
C HIS A 48 -4.06 32.84 -5.90
N TYR A 49 -5.18 33.55 -5.88
CA TYR A 49 -5.92 33.92 -7.09
C TYR A 49 -6.67 35.23 -6.86
N ASN A 50 -7.06 35.89 -7.95
CA ASN A 50 -7.67 37.21 -7.98
C ASN A 50 -6.93 38.26 -7.14
N TRP A 51 -5.60 38.15 -7.07
CA TRP A 51 -4.66 39.01 -6.32
C TRP A 51 -4.79 38.99 -4.79
N THR A 52 -6.01 38.85 -4.24
CA THR A 52 -6.31 38.96 -2.82
C THR A 52 -6.81 37.66 -2.19
N GLN A 53 -7.30 36.71 -2.99
CA GLN A 53 -7.88 35.49 -2.46
C GLN A 53 -6.81 34.40 -2.32
N GLU A 54 -6.98 33.57 -1.30
CA GLU A 54 -6.10 32.46 -1.00
C GLU A 54 -6.94 31.23 -0.59
N ALA A 55 -6.59 30.07 -1.13
CA ALA A 55 -7.08 28.78 -0.68
C ALA A 55 -5.89 27.96 -0.16
N THR A 56 -6.01 27.42 1.05
CA THR A 56 -4.93 26.67 1.72
C THR A 56 -5.34 25.22 1.91
N PHE A 57 -4.41 24.32 1.58
CA PHE A 57 -4.51 22.88 1.76
C PHE A 57 -3.37 22.39 2.64
N ASN A 58 -3.70 21.57 3.64
CA ASN A 58 -2.74 20.80 4.40
C ASN A 58 -2.33 19.57 3.58
N ALA A 59 -1.02 19.34 3.47
CA ALA A 59 -0.45 18.28 2.65
C ALA A 59 0.49 17.36 3.45
N SER A 60 0.31 17.30 4.77
CA SER A 60 1.18 16.58 5.71
C SER A 60 1.43 15.09 5.37
N GLU A 61 0.57 14.47 4.57
CA GLU A 61 0.71 13.07 4.12
C GLU A 61 1.70 12.90 2.94
N VAL A 62 2.23 14.00 2.41
CA VAL A 62 3.26 14.02 1.37
C VAL A 62 4.62 14.23 2.04
N TYR A 63 5.35 13.14 2.26
CA TYR A 63 6.64 13.15 2.93
C TYR A 63 7.60 12.09 2.38
N ALA A 64 8.90 12.38 2.42
CA ALA A 64 9.95 11.43 2.04
C ALA A 64 11.28 11.75 2.75
N PRO A 65 12.24 10.81 2.79
CA PRO A 65 13.58 11.09 3.30
C PRO A 65 14.20 12.26 2.55
N ALA A 66 14.92 13.16 3.23
CA ALA A 66 15.55 14.33 2.62
C ALA A 66 16.61 13.98 1.55
N THR A 67 17.06 12.74 1.51
CA THR A 67 18.01 12.20 0.52
C THR A 67 17.33 11.64 -0.73
N SER A 68 16.02 11.47 -0.72
CA SER A 68 15.22 10.86 -1.79
C SER A 68 14.20 11.86 -2.34
N SER A 69 13.60 11.54 -3.49
CA SER A 69 12.44 12.30 -4.01
C SER A 69 11.15 11.62 -3.59
N TYR A 70 10.07 12.38 -3.41
CA TYR A 70 8.72 11.83 -3.25
C TYR A 70 8.10 11.66 -4.62
N HIS A 71 7.47 10.52 -4.88
CA HIS A 71 6.74 10.26 -6.11
C HIS A 71 5.34 9.70 -5.81
N CYS A 72 4.33 10.18 -6.53
CA CYS A 72 2.98 9.67 -6.39
C CYS A 72 2.19 9.85 -7.68
N GLN A 73 1.41 8.84 -8.05
CA GLN A 73 0.56 8.91 -9.25
C GLN A 73 -0.48 10.03 -9.16
N HIS A 74 -1.06 10.23 -7.96
CA HIS A 74 -2.10 11.22 -7.72
C HIS A 74 -1.90 11.89 -6.37
N VAL A 75 -1.77 13.22 -6.37
CA VAL A 75 -1.85 14.05 -5.16
C VAL A 75 -3.04 14.99 -5.33
N SER A 76 -4.13 14.71 -4.63
CA SER A 76 -5.43 15.34 -4.89
C SER A 76 -6.13 15.78 -3.62
N SER A 77 -6.98 16.80 -3.74
CA SER A 77 -7.98 17.14 -2.72
C SER A 77 -9.29 16.36 -2.85
N LEU A 78 -9.43 15.54 -3.89
CA LEU A 78 -10.64 14.75 -4.13
C LEU A 78 -10.62 13.41 -3.37
N HIS A 79 -11.78 13.01 -2.85
CA HIS A 79 -11.96 11.75 -2.12
C HIS A 79 -11.67 10.50 -2.95
N LYS A 80 -11.71 10.62 -4.28
CA LYS A 80 -11.40 9.50 -5.17
C LYS A 80 -9.92 9.06 -5.11
N TYR A 81 -9.01 9.95 -4.71
CA TYR A 81 -7.56 9.74 -4.77
C TYR A 81 -6.89 9.96 -3.40
N ASP A 82 -7.46 9.35 -2.36
CA ASP A 82 -6.95 9.32 -0.98
C ASP A 82 -6.81 10.69 -0.25
N THR A 83 -7.33 11.79 -0.82
CA THR A 83 -7.40 13.12 -0.18
C THR A 83 -6.09 13.62 0.45
N LEU A 84 -4.94 13.40 -0.20
CA LEU A 84 -3.64 13.85 0.31
C LEU A 84 -3.56 15.39 0.53
N LEU A 85 -4.44 16.16 -0.10
CA LEU A 85 -4.57 17.61 0.08
C LEU A 85 -5.88 17.94 0.81
N VAL A 86 -5.81 18.20 2.11
CA VAL A 86 -6.99 18.48 2.95
C VAL A 86 -7.20 19.99 3.06
N PRO A 87 -8.38 20.55 2.72
CA PRO A 87 -8.66 21.96 2.92
C PRO A 87 -8.46 22.36 4.38
N SER A 88 -7.80 23.49 4.64
CA SER A 88 -7.53 23.95 6.02
C SER A 88 -8.80 24.30 6.82
N SER A 89 -9.90 24.60 6.13
CA SER A 89 -11.19 24.94 6.71
C SER A 89 -12.30 24.50 5.75
N HIS A 90 -13.35 23.87 6.29
CA HIS A 90 -14.49 23.40 5.50
C HIS A 90 -15.48 24.51 5.10
N THR A 91 -15.29 25.72 5.63
CA THR A 91 -16.17 26.87 5.38
C THR A 91 -15.54 27.98 4.55
N ASP A 92 -14.25 27.84 4.22
CA ASP A 92 -13.50 28.88 3.51
C ASP A 92 -13.48 28.62 1.99
N THR A 93 -12.89 29.56 1.26
CA THR A 93 -12.64 29.48 -0.19
C THR A 93 -12.02 28.16 -0.62
N SER A 94 -11.19 27.53 0.22
CA SER A 94 -10.50 26.26 -0.06
C SER A 94 -11.43 25.07 -0.29
N ALA A 95 -12.64 25.05 0.30
CA ALA A 95 -13.61 23.99 0.07
C ALA A 95 -14.18 24.01 -1.37
N ASN A 96 -14.13 25.17 -2.05
CA ASN A 96 -14.59 25.32 -3.44
C ASN A 96 -13.50 24.98 -4.47
N TRP A 97 -12.29 24.67 -4.02
CA TRP A 97 -11.16 24.38 -4.89
C TRP A 97 -10.85 22.89 -4.92
N HIS A 98 -10.73 22.35 -6.13
CA HIS A 98 -10.24 21.01 -6.36
C HIS A 98 -8.93 21.07 -7.14
N ILE A 99 -7.86 20.53 -6.54
CA ILE A 99 -6.57 20.37 -7.20
C ILE A 99 -6.24 18.89 -7.26
N THR A 100 -5.72 18.47 -8.41
CA THR A 100 -5.16 17.15 -8.61
C THR A 100 -3.87 17.28 -9.38
N PHE A 101 -2.76 16.90 -8.76
CA PHE A 101 -1.50 16.67 -9.46
C PHE A 101 -1.47 15.22 -9.91
N THR A 102 -1.15 15.01 -11.18
CA THR A 102 -0.90 13.68 -11.75
C THR A 102 0.59 13.51 -11.96
N ASP A 103 1.09 12.30 -11.73
CA ASP A 103 2.52 11.98 -11.90
C ASP A 103 3.44 12.94 -11.13
N PHE A 104 3.13 13.11 -9.84
CA PHE A 104 3.74 14.12 -9.00
C PHE A 104 5.08 13.63 -8.45
N GLN A 105 6.17 14.31 -8.80
CA GLN A 105 7.49 14.06 -8.21
C GLN A 105 8.11 15.35 -7.67
N ILE A 106 8.60 15.33 -6.43
CA ILE A 106 9.19 16.50 -5.78
C ILE A 106 10.37 16.14 -4.87
N GLN A 107 11.38 17.02 -4.83
CA GLN A 107 12.49 16.95 -3.89
C GLN A 107 12.96 18.36 -3.55
N ALA A 108 12.89 18.73 -2.27
CA ALA A 108 13.18 20.10 -1.82
C ALA A 108 14.57 20.28 -1.20
N PHE A 109 15.17 19.18 -0.74
CA PHE A 109 16.43 19.18 0.00
C PHE A 109 17.39 18.14 -0.58
N ASN A 110 18.68 18.39 -0.39
CA ASN A 110 19.77 17.48 -0.77
C ASN A 110 19.76 17.03 -2.24
N VAL A 111 19.30 17.91 -3.15
CA VAL A 111 19.35 17.68 -4.59
C VAL A 111 20.79 17.71 -5.07
N GLN A 112 21.20 16.71 -5.86
CA GLN A 112 22.54 16.59 -6.41
C GLN A 112 22.49 16.53 -7.93
N SER A 113 23.46 17.18 -8.59
CA SER A 113 23.62 17.14 -10.05
C SER A 113 22.36 17.56 -10.85
N ASP A 114 21.55 18.45 -10.29
CA ASP A 114 20.29 18.94 -10.87
C ASP A 114 19.31 17.83 -11.31
N LYS A 115 19.34 16.69 -10.62
CA LYS A 115 18.47 15.54 -10.88
C LYS A 115 17.79 15.07 -9.60
N PHE A 116 16.61 14.48 -9.74
CA PHE A 116 15.94 13.80 -8.63
C PHE A 116 16.75 12.58 -8.19
N ALA A 117 16.85 12.41 -6.87
CA ALA A 117 17.29 11.17 -6.26
C ALA A 117 16.23 10.08 -6.39
N SER A 118 16.53 8.87 -5.92
CA SER A 118 15.60 7.73 -5.94
C SER A 118 14.21 8.14 -5.44
N ALA A 119 13.18 7.69 -6.17
CA ALA A 119 11.80 7.95 -5.82
C ALA A 119 11.38 7.10 -4.62
N SER A 120 10.69 7.74 -3.67
CA SER A 120 9.94 7.13 -2.59
C SER A 120 8.46 7.24 -2.96
N ASP A 121 7.87 6.11 -3.33
CA ASP A 121 6.49 6.07 -3.82
C ASP A 121 5.49 6.16 -2.66
N CYS A 122 4.39 6.90 -2.87
CA CYS A 122 3.31 7.05 -1.90
C CYS A 122 2.53 5.75 -1.63
N ALA A 123 2.52 4.82 -2.58
CA ALA A 123 1.85 3.54 -2.45
C ALA A 123 2.86 2.47 -2.01
N THR A 124 2.64 1.88 -0.84
CA THR A 124 3.40 0.68 -0.46
C THR A 124 2.90 -0.51 -1.28
N PHE A 125 3.82 -1.31 -1.83
CA PHE A 125 3.50 -2.53 -2.59
C PHE A 125 2.55 -3.49 -1.84
N LEU A 126 2.58 -3.45 -0.50
CA LEU A 126 1.68 -4.16 0.38
C LEU A 126 0.93 -3.15 1.24
N THR A 127 -0.34 -2.92 0.92
CA THR A 127 -1.21 -2.14 1.80
C THR A 127 -1.47 -2.92 3.10
N PRO A 128 -1.80 -2.26 4.21
CA PRO A 128 -2.16 -2.94 5.45
C PRO A 128 -3.27 -3.98 5.26
N ALA A 129 -4.26 -3.69 4.41
CA ALA A 129 -5.36 -4.60 4.10
C ALA A 129 -4.87 -5.87 3.36
N ILE A 130 -4.01 -5.71 2.34
CA ILE A 130 -3.43 -6.85 1.61
C ILE A 130 -2.57 -7.68 2.56
N LEU A 131 -1.77 -7.05 3.41
CA LEU A 131 -0.91 -7.74 4.37
C LEU A 131 -1.74 -8.60 5.35
N MET A 132 -2.82 -8.03 5.92
CA MET A 132 -3.73 -8.79 6.79
C MET A 132 -4.38 -9.97 6.05
N GLY A 133 -4.78 -9.77 4.80
CA GLY A 133 -5.31 -10.83 3.93
C GLY A 133 -4.30 -11.95 3.66
N LEU A 134 -3.05 -11.61 3.34
CA LEU A 134 -1.99 -12.59 3.10
C LEU A 134 -1.64 -13.38 4.37
N VAL A 135 -1.53 -12.70 5.51
CA VAL A 135 -1.25 -13.34 6.80
C VAL A 135 -2.36 -14.33 7.17
N THR A 136 -3.62 -13.91 7.08
CA THR A 136 -4.76 -14.79 7.38
C THR A 136 -4.87 -15.97 6.40
N SER A 137 -4.67 -15.73 5.10
CA SER A 137 -4.64 -16.78 4.08
C SER A 137 -3.54 -17.81 4.36
N LEU A 138 -2.34 -17.35 4.71
CA LEU A 138 -1.22 -18.22 5.08
C LEU A 138 -1.54 -19.07 6.31
N ILE A 139 -2.17 -18.50 7.34
CA ILE A 139 -2.57 -19.24 8.55
C ILE A 139 -3.56 -20.35 8.19
N LEU A 140 -4.58 -20.05 7.40
CA LEU A 140 -5.58 -21.05 6.97
C LEU A 140 -4.95 -22.17 6.13
N LEU A 141 -4.01 -21.82 5.24
CA LEU A 141 -3.26 -22.80 4.45
C LEU A 141 -2.44 -23.74 5.34
N LEU A 142 -1.78 -23.22 6.39
CA LEU A 142 -1.04 -24.04 7.34
C LEU A 142 -1.95 -24.99 8.12
N VAL A 143 -3.11 -24.51 8.57
CA VAL A 143 -4.10 -25.36 9.25
C VAL A 143 -4.63 -26.45 8.33
N LEU A 144 -4.93 -26.12 7.07
CA LEU A 144 -5.38 -27.09 6.08
C LEU A 144 -4.29 -28.13 5.78
N ALA A 145 -3.05 -27.69 5.59
CA ALA A 145 -1.92 -28.59 5.35
C ALA A 145 -1.71 -29.55 6.52
N TYR A 146 -1.83 -29.06 7.75
CA TYR A 146 -1.76 -29.90 8.95
C TYR A 146 -2.90 -30.93 9.02
N ALA A 147 -4.13 -30.52 8.74
CA ALA A 147 -5.27 -31.44 8.71
C ALA A 147 -5.10 -32.52 7.62
N LEU A 148 -4.67 -32.12 6.41
CA LEU A 148 -4.38 -33.05 5.32
C LEU A 148 -3.24 -34.00 5.66
N HIS A 149 -2.17 -33.50 6.28
CA HIS A 149 -1.06 -34.33 6.75
C HIS A 149 -1.55 -35.41 7.73
N MET A 150 -2.44 -35.05 8.66
CA MET A 150 -3.04 -36.02 9.59
C MET A 150 -3.93 -37.05 8.87
N VAL A 151 -4.75 -36.64 7.89
CA VAL A 151 -5.59 -37.58 7.11
C VAL A 151 -4.74 -38.53 6.28
N VAL A 152 -3.66 -38.05 5.66
CA VAL A 152 -2.73 -38.90 4.90
C VAL A 152 -2.03 -39.88 5.82
N HIS A 153 -1.60 -39.44 7.01
CA HIS A 153 -0.95 -40.30 7.99
C HIS A 153 -1.88 -41.42 8.49
N LEU A 154 -3.16 -41.11 8.76
CA LEU A 154 -4.15 -42.13 9.12
C LEU A 154 -4.36 -43.14 7.98
N LYS A 155 -4.54 -42.68 6.74
CA LYS A 155 -4.67 -43.57 5.57
C LYS A 155 -3.43 -44.46 5.36
N HIS A 156 -2.24 -43.94 5.67
CA HIS A 156 -1.01 -44.72 5.60
C HIS A 156 -0.98 -45.84 6.66
N ILE A 157 -1.44 -45.57 7.89
CA ILE A 157 -1.56 -46.57 8.95
C ILE A 157 -2.58 -47.65 8.58
N ASP A 158 -3.78 -47.28 8.14
CA ASP A 158 -4.82 -48.25 7.77
C ASP A 158 -4.35 -49.19 6.66
N ARG A 159 -3.69 -48.66 5.62
CA ARG A 159 -3.16 -49.47 4.52
C ARG A 159 -2.02 -50.39 4.97
N TYR A 160 -1.19 -49.94 5.91
CA TYR A 160 -0.13 -50.76 6.49
C TYR A 160 -0.69 -51.91 7.34
N GLU A 161 -1.74 -51.66 8.12
CA GLU A 161 -2.44 -52.70 8.88
C GLU A 161 -3.16 -53.70 7.96
N GLU A 162 -3.80 -53.26 6.87
CA GLU A 162 -4.34 -54.17 5.85
C GLU A 162 -3.27 -55.06 5.19
N HIS A 163 -2.07 -54.50 4.93
CA HIS A 163 -0.94 -55.26 4.38
C HIS A 163 -0.38 -56.26 5.40
N LYS A 164 -0.34 -55.92 6.70
CA LYS A 164 -0.01 -56.89 7.73
C LYS A 164 -1.06 -57.98 7.84
N ALA A 165 -2.34 -57.64 7.89
CA ALA A 165 -3.43 -58.61 8.01
C ALA A 165 -3.43 -59.63 6.85
N THR A 166 -3.17 -59.19 5.62
CA THR A 166 -3.06 -60.08 4.44
C THR A 166 -1.80 -60.95 4.43
N VAL A 167 -0.70 -60.51 5.05
CA VAL A 167 0.53 -61.32 5.19
C VAL A 167 0.42 -62.35 6.32
N TYR A 168 -0.24 -62.01 7.44
CA TYR A 168 -0.43 -62.93 8.57
C TYR A 168 -1.65 -63.86 8.40
N PHE A 169 -2.64 -63.47 7.61
CA PHE A 169 -3.77 -64.30 7.20
C PHE A 169 -3.97 -64.17 5.68
N PRO A 170 -3.31 -65.01 4.87
CA PRO A 170 -3.60 -65.05 3.44
C PRO A 170 -5.04 -65.52 3.28
N ARG A 171 -5.85 -64.73 2.57
CA ARG A 171 -7.20 -65.15 2.18
C ARG A 171 -7.04 -66.45 1.38
N SER A 172 -7.45 -67.58 1.97
CA SER A 172 -7.49 -68.87 1.28
C SER A 172 -8.30 -68.68 0.00
N PRO A 173 -7.86 -69.22 -1.16
CA PRO A 173 -8.69 -69.21 -2.34
C PRO A 173 -9.98 -69.94 -1.99
N GLU A 174 -11.11 -69.27 -2.18
CA GLU A 174 -12.42 -69.91 -2.23
C GLU A 174 -12.32 -70.97 -3.32
N ALA A 175 -12.15 -72.22 -2.89
CA ALA A 175 -12.22 -73.38 -3.74
C ALA A 175 -13.65 -73.48 -4.25
N GLU A 176 -13.79 -73.10 -5.52
CA GLU A 176 -14.94 -73.41 -6.34
C GLU A 176 -15.31 -74.90 -6.27
N LEU A 177 -16.62 -75.14 -6.56
CA LEU A 177 -17.18 -76.27 -7.32
C LEU A 177 -17.65 -77.53 -6.54
N PRO A 178 -18.60 -78.35 -7.08
CA PRO A 178 -19.72 -78.10 -8.00
C PRO A 178 -21.09 -78.55 -7.45
N ASP A 179 -22.14 -78.10 -8.13
CA ASP A 179 -23.46 -78.74 -8.21
C ASP A 179 -23.36 -80.13 -8.88
N LYS A 180 -23.96 -81.18 -8.28
CA LYS A 180 -24.37 -82.40 -9.01
C LYS A 180 -25.45 -83.21 -8.29
N ASN A 181 -26.67 -83.04 -8.79
CA ASN A 181 -27.92 -83.80 -8.69
C ASN A 181 -27.93 -85.30 -8.28
N SER A 182 -29.11 -85.67 -7.73
CA SER A 182 -29.87 -86.94 -7.85
C SER A 182 -29.42 -88.20 -7.10
N LEU A 183 -30.21 -88.59 -6.08
CA LEU A 183 -31.12 -89.75 -6.14
C LEU A 183 -32.24 -89.61 -5.10
#